data_AF-A0A2I3BPZ6-F1
#
_entry.id   AF-A0A2I3BPZ6-F1
#
_cell.length_a   1.000
_cell.length_b   1.000
_cell.length_c   1.000
_cell.angle_alpha   90.00
_cell.angle_beta   90.00
_cell.angle_gamma   90.00
#
_symmetry.space_group_name_H-M   'P 1'
#
loop_
_entity.id
_entity.type
_entity.pdbx_description
1 polymer ?
#
loop_
_entity_poly.entity_id
_entity_poly.type
_entity_poly.pdbx_seq_one_letter_code
_entity_poly.pdbx_strand_id
1 'polypeptide(L)'
;MKRPKLKKASKRMTCHKRYKIQKKLEELKQQQKLDRQKEQERKRKLEVSPGDEQSNVETREESDEPKRKKAKAGKQNPKKLHCQELKKVIEASDIVLEVLDARDPLGCRCPQIEEAVIQSGSKKLILVLNKSDLVPKENLENWLNYLNKELPTVVF
;
A
#
# COMPACT_ATOMS: atom_id res chain seq x y z
N MET A 1 -51.16 -6.80 28.12
CA MET A 1 -49.80 -6.44 28.60
C MET A 1 -49.13 -5.56 27.55
N LYS A 2 -48.67 -4.34 27.88
CA LYS A 2 -48.03 -3.41 26.93
C LYS A 2 -46.50 -3.59 26.95
N ARG A 3 -45.87 -3.86 25.79
CA ARG A 3 -44.40 -3.99 25.65
C ARG A 3 -43.70 -2.63 25.85
N PRO A 4 -42.58 -2.57 26.59
CA PRO A 4 -41.84 -1.32 26.76
C PRO A 4 -41.07 -0.97 25.48
N LYS A 5 -41.11 0.32 25.08
CA LYS A 5 -40.37 0.82 23.91
C LYS A 5 -38.89 0.95 24.24
N LEU A 6 -38.03 0.25 23.49
CA LEU A 6 -36.58 0.41 23.54
C LEU A 6 -36.18 1.80 23.03
N LYS A 7 -35.68 2.66 23.92
CA LYS A 7 -35.11 3.96 23.54
C LYS A 7 -33.79 3.73 22.81
N LYS A 8 -33.73 4.00 21.51
CA LYS A 8 -32.46 3.98 20.76
C LYS A 8 -31.57 5.11 21.26
N ALA A 9 -30.41 4.77 21.85
CA ALA A 9 -29.43 5.76 22.27
C ALA A 9 -28.84 6.47 21.04
N SER A 10 -28.89 7.80 21.02
CA SER A 10 -28.29 8.62 19.97
C SER A 10 -26.76 8.45 20.00
N LYS A 11 -26.17 7.98 18.89
CA LYS A 11 -24.71 7.88 18.69
C LYS A 11 -24.03 9.25 18.52
N ARG A 12 -24.73 10.36 18.79
CA ARG A 12 -24.21 11.71 18.61
C ARG A 12 -23.20 12.02 19.72
N MET A 13 -21.93 11.86 19.41
CA MET A 13 -20.83 12.20 20.31
C MET A 13 -20.89 13.67 20.71
N THR A 14 -20.81 13.94 22.01
CA THR A 14 -20.77 15.30 22.54
C THR A 14 -19.52 16.03 22.05
N CYS A 15 -19.60 17.36 21.89
CA CYS A 15 -18.48 18.20 21.47
C CYS A 15 -17.23 17.95 22.34
N HIS A 16 -17.42 17.82 23.66
CA HIS A 16 -16.35 17.53 24.60
C HIS A 16 -15.62 16.19 24.34
N LYS A 17 -16.35 15.13 23.97
CA LYS A 17 -15.72 13.85 23.61
C LYS A 17 -14.95 13.95 22.29
N ARG A 18 -15.45 14.72 21.30
CA ARG A 18 -14.74 14.97 20.03
C ARG A 18 -13.43 15.72 20.27
N TYR A 19 -13.46 16.77 21.10
CA TYR A 19 -12.27 17.51 21.50
C TYR A 19 -11.22 16.62 22.17
N LYS A 20 -11.63 15.77 23.12
CA LYS A 20 -10.72 14.80 23.77
C LYS A 20 -10.06 13.82 22.79
N ILE A 21 -10.81 13.36 21.78
CA ILE A 21 -10.27 12.46 20.74
C ILE A 21 -9.27 13.21 19.86
N GLN A 22 -9.61 14.42 19.41
CA GLN A 22 -8.72 15.26 18.60
C GLN A 22 -7.41 15.57 19.34
N LYS A 23 -7.50 15.97 20.61
CA LYS A 23 -6.32 16.24 21.45
C LYS A 23 -5.40 15.03 21.58
N LYS A 24 -5.95 13.84 21.86
CA LYS A 24 -5.16 12.60 21.94
C LYS A 24 -4.50 12.22 20.60
N LEU A 25 -5.18 12.44 19.47
CA LEU A 25 -4.63 12.18 18.14
C LEU A 25 -3.44 13.11 17.84
N GLU A 26 -3.55 14.37 18.25
CA GLU A 26 -2.50 15.36 18.06
C GLU A 26 -1.27 15.07 18.94
N GLU A 27 -1.47 14.71 20.20
CA GLU A 27 -0.42 14.25 21.13
C GLU A 27 0.33 13.03 20.57
N LEU A 28 -0.40 12.01 20.08
CA LEU A 28 0.20 10.83 19.46
C LEU A 28 1.02 11.18 18.20
N LYS A 29 0.52 12.11 17.38
CA LYS A 29 1.23 12.55 16.17
C LYS A 29 2.53 13.30 16.52
N GLN A 30 2.51 14.12 17.57
CA GLN A 30 3.70 14.83 18.07
C GLN A 30 4.73 13.83 18.62
N GLN A 31 4.30 12.86 19.43
CA GLN A 31 5.17 11.82 19.98
C GLN A 31 5.87 11.03 18.87
N GLN A 32 5.13 10.59 17.85
CA GLN A 32 5.71 9.87 16.70
C GLN A 32 6.73 10.71 15.92
N LYS A 33 6.53 12.02 15.80
CA LYS A 33 7.48 12.92 15.12
C LYS A 33 8.79 13.03 15.91
N LEU A 34 8.70 13.19 17.23
CA LEU A 34 9.86 13.24 18.12
C LEU A 34 10.63 11.92 18.11
N ASP A 35 9.93 10.79 18.17
CA ASP A 35 10.56 9.47 18.15
C ASP A 35 11.31 9.22 16.82
N ARG A 36 10.73 9.64 15.68
CA ARG A 36 11.41 9.60 14.37
C ARG A 36 12.66 10.47 14.33
N GLN A 37 12.60 11.68 14.89
CA GLN A 37 13.75 12.59 14.95
C GLN A 37 14.86 12.02 15.85
N LYS A 38 14.51 11.48 17.01
CA LYS A 38 15.45 10.79 17.91
C LYS A 38 16.08 9.57 17.27
N GLU A 39 15.31 8.77 16.52
CA GLU A 39 15.85 7.61 15.80
C GLU A 39 16.84 8.05 14.70
N GLN A 40 16.54 9.11 13.95
CA GLN A 40 17.43 9.69 12.95
C GLN A 40 18.71 10.25 13.57
N GLU A 41 18.61 10.93 14.72
CA GLU A 41 19.77 11.44 15.43
C GLU A 41 20.63 10.31 16.02
N ARG A 42 19.98 9.26 16.56
CA ARG A 42 20.69 8.06 17.05
C ARG A 42 21.45 7.38 15.91
N LYS A 43 20.84 7.24 14.72
CA LYS A 43 21.51 6.71 13.52
C LYS A 43 22.71 7.57 13.11
N ARG A 44 22.57 8.90 13.06
CA ARG A 44 23.69 9.81 12.76
C ARG A 44 24.82 9.73 13.79
N LYS A 45 24.51 9.64 15.09
CA LYS A 45 25.54 9.47 16.15
C LYS A 45 26.28 8.13 16.05
N LEU A 46 25.59 7.06 15.64
CA LEU A 46 26.21 5.75 15.42
C LEU A 46 27.08 5.70 14.16
N GLU A 47 26.81 6.54 13.16
CA GLU A 47 27.64 6.68 11.95
C GLU A 47 28.87 7.57 12.15
N VAL A 48 28.95 8.32 13.26
CA VAL A 48 30.08 9.20 13.59
C VAL A 48 30.78 8.67 14.85
N SER A 49 31.69 7.72 14.67
CA SER A 49 32.74 7.41 15.65
C SER A 49 34.10 7.37 14.92
N PRO A 50 35.16 8.05 15.43
CA PRO A 50 36.39 8.33 14.68
C PRO A 50 37.52 7.31 14.93
N GLY A 51 38.39 7.13 13.93
CA GLY A 51 39.68 6.41 13.96
C GLY A 51 39.92 5.70 12.62
N ASP A 52 40.93 5.99 11.78
CA ASP A 52 42.17 6.76 11.92
C ASP A 52 42.59 7.36 10.56
N GLU A 53 43.27 8.52 10.57
CA GLU A 53 43.98 9.08 9.42
C GLU A 53 45.42 8.52 9.34
N GLN A 54 45.92 8.16 8.15
CA GLN A 54 47.00 8.88 7.42
C GLN A 54 47.67 8.06 6.28
N SER A 55 48.07 8.83 5.25
CA SER A 55 49.20 8.65 4.31
C SER A 55 48.98 8.01 2.92
N ASN A 56 48.74 8.91 1.95
CA ASN A 56 49.58 9.24 0.77
C ASN A 56 49.94 8.21 -0.33
N VAL A 57 49.93 8.75 -1.56
CA VAL A 57 50.59 8.38 -2.83
C VAL A 57 49.80 7.53 -3.85
N GLU A 58 49.69 8.13 -5.04
CA GLU A 58 49.13 7.69 -6.32
C GLU A 58 49.67 6.33 -6.82
N THR A 59 48.89 5.59 -7.62
CA THR A 59 49.25 5.17 -9.00
C THR A 59 48.03 4.54 -9.69
N ARG A 60 47.87 4.88 -10.97
CA ARG A 60 46.91 4.32 -11.96
C ARG A 60 47.01 2.80 -12.08
N GLU A 61 45.90 2.11 -12.31
CA GLU A 61 45.62 1.33 -13.54
C GLU A 61 44.41 0.39 -13.36
N GLU A 62 43.84 0.09 -14.52
CA GLU A 62 42.63 -0.60 -14.90
C GLU A 62 42.52 -2.05 -14.41
N SER A 63 41.30 -2.50 -14.07
CA SER A 63 40.66 -3.77 -14.51
C SER A 63 39.66 -4.35 -13.48
N ASP A 64 38.50 -4.71 -14.03
CA ASP A 64 37.66 -5.87 -13.69
C ASP A 64 36.67 -5.89 -12.50
N GLU A 65 35.46 -6.36 -12.85
CA GLU A 65 34.35 -6.91 -12.05
C GLU A 65 33.53 -6.00 -11.09
N PRO A 66 32.22 -5.79 -11.34
CA PRO A 66 31.32 -5.23 -10.35
C PRO A 66 30.98 -6.28 -9.29
N LYS A 67 31.77 -6.30 -8.21
CA LYS A 67 31.49 -7.06 -6.98
C LYS A 67 30.07 -6.75 -6.48
N ARG A 68 29.19 -7.77 -6.58
CA ARG A 68 27.87 -7.86 -5.93
C ARG A 68 27.95 -7.38 -4.48
N LYS A 69 27.49 -6.16 -4.20
CA LYS A 69 27.26 -5.68 -2.84
C LYS A 69 26.09 -6.47 -2.25
N LYS A 70 26.40 -7.52 -1.48
CA LYS A 70 25.44 -8.22 -0.61
C LYS A 70 24.86 -7.20 0.37
N ALA A 71 23.67 -6.68 0.06
CA ALA A 71 22.93 -5.84 0.98
C ALA A 71 22.58 -6.67 2.23
N LYS A 72 22.99 -6.15 3.39
CA LYS A 72 22.69 -6.71 4.71
C LYS A 72 21.19 -7.01 4.79
N ALA A 73 20.85 -8.27 5.06
CA ALA A 73 19.48 -8.73 5.28
C ALA A 73 18.94 -8.18 6.60
N GLY A 74 18.66 -6.87 6.65
CA GLY A 74 17.79 -6.30 7.66
C GLY A 74 16.41 -6.92 7.49
N LYS A 75 15.78 -7.32 8.61
CA LYS A 75 14.41 -7.87 8.66
C LYS A 75 13.46 -6.91 7.93
N GLN A 76 13.23 -7.17 6.64
CA GLN A 76 12.41 -6.30 5.81
C GLN A 76 10.96 -6.51 6.24
N ASN A 77 10.21 -5.43 6.44
CA ASN A 77 8.78 -5.55 6.74
C ASN A 77 8.11 -6.45 5.69
N PRO A 78 7.33 -7.47 6.09
CA PRO A 78 6.76 -8.44 5.15
C PRO A 78 5.89 -7.77 4.09
N LYS A 79 5.23 -6.65 4.42
CA LYS A 79 4.49 -5.82 3.46
C LYS A 79 5.35 -5.26 2.33
N LYS A 80 6.59 -4.86 2.63
CA LYS A 80 7.52 -4.33 1.62
C LYS A 80 8.01 -5.42 0.67
N LEU A 81 8.17 -6.65 1.16
CA LEU A 81 8.57 -7.81 0.35
C LEU A 81 7.48 -8.18 -0.66
N HIS A 82 6.22 -8.30 -0.22
CA HIS A 82 5.09 -8.60 -1.12
C HIS A 82 4.93 -7.54 -2.23
N CYS A 83 5.11 -6.26 -1.91
CA CYS A 83 5.04 -5.20 -2.93
C CYS A 83 6.20 -5.28 -3.95
N GLN A 84 7.39 -5.77 -3.55
CA GLN A 84 8.50 -5.95 -4.48
C GLN A 84 8.27 -7.16 -5.40
N GLU A 85 7.73 -8.24 -4.87
CA GLU A 85 7.36 -9.43 -5.67
C GLU A 85 6.26 -9.09 -6.68
N LEU A 86 5.22 -8.37 -6.26
CA LEU A 86 4.16 -7.91 -7.15
C LEU A 86 4.70 -7.10 -8.33
N LYS A 87 5.64 -6.18 -8.09
CA LYS A 87 6.26 -5.39 -9.18
C LYS A 87 7.00 -6.28 -10.18
N LYS A 88 7.75 -7.28 -9.70
CA LYS A 88 8.45 -8.23 -10.59
C LYS A 88 7.46 -9.06 -11.42
N VAL A 89 6.36 -9.51 -10.81
CA VAL A 89 5.32 -10.28 -11.51
C VAL A 89 4.63 -9.40 -12.55
N ILE A 90 4.30 -8.16 -12.19
CA ILE A 90 3.73 -7.19 -13.13
C ILE A 90 4.69 -7.00 -14.30
N GLU A 91 5.98 -6.70 -14.05
CA GLU A 91 7.01 -6.49 -15.07
C GLU A 91 7.20 -7.70 -16.00
N ALA A 92 7.11 -8.92 -15.48
CA ALA A 92 7.24 -10.15 -16.27
C ALA A 92 5.97 -10.53 -17.06
N SER A 93 4.81 -9.97 -16.73
CA SER A 93 3.52 -10.32 -17.37
C SER A 93 3.17 -9.43 -18.55
N ASP A 94 2.56 -9.99 -19.59
CA ASP A 94 1.99 -9.24 -20.71
C ASP A 94 0.58 -8.69 -20.41
N ILE A 95 -0.21 -9.48 -19.68
CA ILE A 95 -1.60 -9.20 -19.32
C ILE A 95 -1.77 -9.40 -17.81
N VAL A 96 -2.43 -8.44 -17.16
CA VAL A 96 -2.78 -8.47 -15.74
C VAL A 96 -4.30 -8.58 -15.62
N LEU A 97 -4.75 -9.56 -14.84
CA LEU A 97 -6.16 -9.78 -14.52
C LEU A 97 -6.43 -9.34 -13.08
N GLU A 98 -7.31 -8.37 -12.90
CA GLU A 98 -7.76 -7.95 -11.57
C GLU A 98 -9.10 -8.60 -11.26
N VAL A 99 -9.09 -9.52 -10.29
CA VAL A 99 -10.28 -10.26 -9.89
C VAL A 99 -11.03 -9.49 -8.82
N LEU A 100 -12.27 -9.13 -9.13
CA LEU A 100 -13.20 -8.38 -8.28
C LEU A 100 -14.36 -9.27 -7.83
N ASP A 101 -14.86 -9.08 -6.61
CA ASP A 101 -16.09 -9.75 -6.14
C ASP A 101 -17.31 -9.01 -6.69
N ALA A 102 -18.21 -9.70 -7.40
CA ALA A 102 -19.38 -9.08 -8.05
C ALA A 102 -20.33 -8.36 -7.08
N ARG A 103 -20.28 -8.67 -5.78
CA ARG A 103 -21.11 -8.02 -4.75
C ARG A 103 -20.62 -6.61 -4.39
N ASP A 104 -19.30 -6.41 -4.42
CA ASP A 104 -18.65 -5.13 -4.09
C ASP A 104 -17.38 -4.95 -4.95
N PRO A 105 -17.54 -4.69 -6.26
CA PRO A 105 -16.39 -4.56 -7.15
C PRO A 105 -15.55 -3.32 -6.82
N LEU A 106 -16.17 -2.22 -6.37
CA LEU A 106 -15.46 -0.99 -6.02
C LEU A 106 -14.61 -1.13 -4.75
N GLY A 107 -15.10 -1.87 -3.75
CA GLY A 107 -14.34 -2.14 -2.53
C GLY A 107 -13.15 -3.09 -2.73
N CYS A 108 -13.20 -3.92 -3.77
CA CYS A 108 -12.14 -4.87 -4.10
C CYS A 108 -11.08 -4.31 -5.07
N ARG A 109 -11.31 -3.13 -5.66
CA ARG A 109 -10.36 -2.49 -6.59
C ARG A 109 -9.17 -1.86 -5.87
N CYS A 110 -8.02 -1.84 -6.55
CA CYS A 110 -6.81 -1.19 -6.06
C CYS A 110 -6.26 -0.18 -7.08
N PRO A 111 -6.70 1.11 -7.02
CA PRO A 111 -6.28 2.13 -7.98
C PRO A 111 -4.76 2.32 -8.08
N GLN A 112 -4.04 2.10 -6.98
CA GLN A 112 -2.58 2.24 -6.95
C GLN A 112 -1.87 1.22 -7.85
N ILE A 113 -2.42 0.01 -7.96
CA ILE A 113 -1.88 -1.03 -8.84
C ILE A 113 -2.29 -0.74 -10.28
N GLU A 114 -3.55 -0.35 -10.50
CA GLU A 114 -4.05 0.00 -11.82
C GLU A 114 -3.23 1.14 -12.45
N GLU A 115 -2.99 2.23 -11.70
CA GLU A 115 -2.15 3.35 -12.12
C GLU A 115 -0.72 2.90 -12.43
N ALA A 116 -0.14 2.03 -11.61
CA ALA A 116 1.20 1.51 -11.85
C ALA A 116 1.29 0.68 -13.15
N VAL A 117 0.27 -0.11 -13.45
CA VAL A 117 0.18 -0.90 -14.67
C VAL A 117 -0.05 0.02 -15.88
N ILE A 118 -0.96 0.99 -15.79
CA ILE A 118 -1.24 1.95 -16.87
C ILE A 118 -0.02 2.83 -17.16
N GLN A 119 0.68 3.30 -16.12
CA GLN A 119 1.88 4.12 -16.26
C GLN A 119 3.04 3.34 -16.89
N SER A 120 3.08 2.01 -16.72
CA SER A 120 4.05 1.17 -17.42
C SER A 120 3.80 1.10 -18.94
N GLY A 121 2.61 1.49 -19.40
CA GLY A 121 2.22 1.72 -20.80
C GLY A 121 2.22 0.49 -21.73
N SER A 122 2.80 -0.62 -21.28
CA SER A 122 3.09 -1.81 -22.09
C SER A 122 2.14 -2.97 -21.81
N LYS A 123 1.40 -2.92 -20.71
CA LYS A 123 0.65 -4.05 -20.17
C LYS A 123 -0.84 -3.82 -20.27
N LYS A 124 -1.57 -4.87 -20.62
CA LYS A 124 -3.03 -4.82 -20.65
C LYS A 124 -3.58 -5.18 -19.28
N LEU A 125 -4.52 -4.39 -18.79
CA LEU A 125 -5.27 -4.64 -17.56
C LEU A 125 -6.71 -5.02 -17.91
N ILE A 126 -7.20 -6.13 -17.37
CA ILE A 126 -8.56 -6.64 -17.57
C ILE A 126 -9.19 -6.91 -16.21
N LEU A 127 -10.43 -6.45 -16.02
CA LEU A 127 -11.21 -6.71 -14.81
C LEU A 127 -11.98 -8.03 -14.95
N VAL A 128 -12.00 -8.83 -13.90
CA VAL A 128 -12.74 -10.10 -13.84
C VAL A 128 -13.71 -10.06 -12.66
N LEU A 129 -15.01 -10.01 -12.95
CA LEU A 129 -16.06 -10.08 -11.93
C LEU A 129 -16.31 -11.54 -11.57
N ASN A 130 -15.83 -11.95 -10.41
CA ASN A 130 -15.98 -13.29 -9.84
C ASN A 130 -17.18 -13.35 -8.87
N LYS A 131 -17.71 -14.56 -8.66
CA LYS A 131 -18.89 -14.85 -7.82
C LYS A 131 -20.16 -14.19 -8.33
N SER A 132 -20.33 -14.18 -9.64
CA SER A 132 -21.52 -13.64 -10.31
C SER A 132 -22.81 -14.36 -9.92
N ASP A 133 -22.71 -15.60 -9.42
CA ASP A 133 -23.81 -16.40 -8.88
C ASP A 133 -24.50 -15.77 -7.66
N LEU A 134 -23.78 -14.95 -6.89
CA LEU A 134 -24.31 -14.33 -5.66
C LEU A 134 -25.11 -13.05 -5.90
N VAL A 135 -25.18 -12.58 -7.15
CA VAL A 135 -25.76 -11.28 -7.51
C VAL A 135 -26.83 -11.49 -8.58
N PRO A 136 -28.00 -10.82 -8.49
CA PRO A 136 -29.00 -10.87 -9.55
C PRO A 136 -28.44 -10.41 -10.89
N LYS A 137 -28.93 -11.00 -12.00
CA LYS A 137 -28.46 -10.69 -13.37
C LYS A 137 -28.53 -9.19 -13.69
N GLU A 138 -29.61 -8.52 -13.29
CA GLU A 138 -29.79 -7.07 -13.49
C GLU A 138 -28.66 -6.24 -12.83
N ASN A 139 -28.26 -6.61 -11.61
CA ASN A 139 -27.18 -5.93 -10.90
C ASN A 139 -25.83 -6.20 -11.56
N LEU A 140 -25.62 -7.43 -12.04
CA LEU A 140 -24.41 -7.81 -12.75
C LEU A 140 -24.26 -7.06 -14.07
N GLU A 141 -25.34 -6.92 -14.84
CA GLU A 141 -25.37 -6.12 -16.07
C GLU A 141 -25.09 -4.63 -15.79
N ASN A 142 -25.65 -4.08 -14.71
CA ASN A 142 -25.35 -2.72 -14.28
C ASN A 142 -23.86 -2.55 -13.94
N TRP A 143 -23.25 -3.51 -13.24
CA TRP A 143 -21.82 -3.48 -12.96
C TRP A 143 -20.97 -3.60 -14.21
N LEU A 144 -21.33 -4.51 -15.13
CA LEU A 144 -20.65 -4.69 -16.39
C LEU A 144 -20.68 -3.40 -17.23
N ASN A 145 -21.85 -2.76 -17.33
CA ASN A 145 -22.02 -1.47 -18.03
C ASN A 145 -21.27 -0.33 -17.36
N TYR A 146 -21.11 -0.36 -16.03
CA TYR A 146 -20.33 0.64 -15.31
C TYR A 146 -18.82 0.45 -15.55
N LEU A 147 -18.30 -0.76 -15.33
CA LEU A 147 -16.87 -1.05 -15.37
C LEU A 147 -16.31 -1.05 -16.80
N ASN A 148 -17.08 -1.50 -17.80
CA ASN A 148 -16.66 -1.48 -19.21
C ASN A 148 -16.41 -0.06 -19.76
N LYS A 149 -16.86 0.99 -19.07
CA LYS A 149 -16.52 2.38 -19.44
C LYS A 149 -15.08 2.73 -19.13
N GLU A 150 -14.48 2.07 -18.15
CA GLU A 150 -13.12 2.33 -17.68
C GLU A 150 -12.14 1.29 -18.23
N LEU A 151 -12.43 0.02 -18.01
CA LEU A 151 -11.54 -1.09 -18.35
C LEU A 151 -12.33 -2.28 -18.91
N PRO A 152 -11.77 -3.07 -19.85
CA PRO A 152 -12.40 -4.29 -20.32
C PRO A 152 -12.74 -5.21 -19.16
N THR A 153 -14.01 -5.56 -19.01
CA THR A 153 -14.51 -6.38 -17.90
C THR A 153 -15.13 -7.67 -18.40
N VAL A 154 -14.73 -8.79 -17.79
CA VAL A 154 -15.27 -10.12 -18.07
C VAL A 154 -15.93 -10.65 -16.81
N VAL A 155 -17.01 -11.41 -16.97
CA VAL A 155 -17.72 -12.08 -15.87
C VAL A 155 -17.27 -13.53 -15.79
N PHE A 156 -17.05 -14.01 -14.57
CA PHE A 156 -16.75 -15.40 -14.24
C PHE A 156 -17.74 -15.97 -13.22
#